data_AF-A0A7J3DLT5-F1
#
_entry.id   AF-A0A7J3DLT5-F1
#
_cell.length_a   1.000
_cell.length_b   1.000
_cell.length_c   1.000
_cell.angle_alpha   90.00
_cell.angle_beta   90.00
_cell.angle_gamma   90.00
#
_symmetry.space_group_name_H-M   'P 1'
#
loop_
_entity.id
_entity.type
_entity.pdbx_description
1 polymer ?
#
loop_
_entity_poly.entity_id
_entity_poly.type
_entity_poly.pdbx_seq_one_letter_code
_entity_poly.pdbx_strand_id
1 'polypeptide(L)'
;MAMHNLAEFNNAVKKYKRLLRSAKGNVLIFGLIPKREAFFSLAPLSMALHDLGHDVHASLSSSEKSNLKILERIWRAYEENGREGKLLREFISCVEKKDAAKGFSNIFKRPGTKIEMKEEGFVVNGKNILPYNGKWFRRYDVKKVKETCRKIVNECYALKKAERFSISFALVPCRNMLELPLEDYLDSFAIAYHTAEEARRHCIVTMSASTQRKSKLEMPEPIAELAATISACEYEKDIKEKPFQIFKKISKLLKINEWRYNDASFSIVGKGYHGKHIFGIAIGYPSADRKTRWASPGQMFLKPWWHEQTWIDKRKPMTRVAITETIPIEEFVQCCNVDYAAMRARDIKIKKILEKSTRLVVEGKCEKGLCTRLVVDLGKGKRKCFVQRSDSDVRRKIDAEVFKRFGILSGMYDNIPGGEVFFTPKKISGTAIGDVVINIDRSYVLNEKRPLVLKFSGKNWEILRAEPLIKRRIKEELSDARKLIKKYEKNKSLPKKIIATYKKNFFGVGEFAINTNTKAKLSRYLIVNEKLAKMIHIALGSGFEPGTQTLYHWDFVINVPRQRISIRAIGKGFERFIIKEGSLVV
;
A
#
# COMPACT_ATOMS: atom_id res chain seq x y z
N MET A 1 25.17 12.03 12.50
CA MET A 1 24.12 12.48 11.56
C MET A 1 23.47 13.73 12.13
N ALA A 2 23.19 14.75 11.32
CA ALA A 2 22.44 15.90 11.80
C ALA A 2 21.02 15.45 12.14
N MET A 3 20.56 15.73 13.36
CA MET A 3 19.17 15.47 13.76
C MET A 3 18.26 16.56 13.21
N HIS A 4 16.96 16.26 13.09
CA HIS A 4 15.96 17.29 12.82
C HIS A 4 15.97 18.32 13.96
N ASN A 5 15.76 19.60 13.64
CA ASN A 5 15.56 20.61 14.67
C ASN A 5 14.12 20.49 15.20
N LEU A 6 13.91 19.55 16.12
CA LEU A 6 12.59 19.28 16.69
C LEU A 6 12.03 20.46 17.47
N ALA A 7 12.88 21.34 18.01
CA ALA A 7 12.44 22.57 18.66
C ALA A 7 11.77 23.51 17.65
N GLU A 8 12.41 23.77 16.51
CA GLU A 8 11.82 24.54 15.42
C GLU A 8 10.57 23.88 14.84
N PHE A 9 10.59 22.55 14.65
CA PHE A 9 9.41 21.81 14.20
C PHE A 9 8.23 22.01 15.16
N ASN A 10 8.45 21.81 16.46
CA ASN A 10 7.42 21.97 17.48
C ASN A 10 6.95 23.42 17.62
N ASN A 11 7.83 24.40 17.43
CA ASN A 11 7.45 25.81 17.40
C ASN A 11 6.58 26.13 16.19
N ALA A 12 6.90 25.57 15.01
CA ALA A 12 6.06 25.67 13.82
C ALA A 12 4.67 25.02 14.04
N VAL A 13 4.62 23.83 14.64
CA VAL A 13 3.36 23.16 15.02
C VAL A 13 2.55 24.06 15.95
N LYS A 14 3.13 24.58 17.04
CA LYS A 14 2.45 25.49 17.99
C LYS A 14 1.92 26.75 17.28
N LYS A 15 2.73 27.35 16.40
CA LYS A 15 2.35 28.53 15.62
C LYS A 15 1.16 28.24 14.72
N TYR A 16 1.20 27.16 13.94
CA TYR A 16 0.07 26.78 13.09
C TYR A 16 -1.18 26.43 13.90
N LYS A 17 -1.05 25.69 15.02
CA LYS A 17 -2.19 25.41 15.92
C LYS A 17 -2.86 26.70 16.39
N ARG A 18 -2.08 27.71 16.78
CA ARG A 18 -2.62 29.02 17.20
C ARG A 18 -3.35 29.73 16.05
N LEU A 19 -2.76 29.75 14.86
CA LEU A 19 -3.32 30.45 13.69
C LEU A 19 -4.52 29.72 13.07
N LEU A 20 -4.65 28.41 13.29
CA LEU A 20 -5.68 27.56 12.71
C LEU A 20 -6.73 27.09 13.73
N ARG A 21 -6.80 27.68 14.93
CA ARG A 21 -7.84 27.33 15.94
C ARG A 21 -9.26 27.48 15.41
N SER A 22 -9.47 28.37 14.46
CA SER A 22 -10.78 28.64 13.83
C SER A 22 -11.04 27.79 12.58
N ALA A 23 -10.11 26.91 12.19
CA ALA A 23 -10.35 25.96 11.11
C ALA A 23 -11.55 25.08 11.45
N LYS A 24 -12.37 24.77 10.45
CA LYS A 24 -13.60 23.98 10.61
C LYS A 24 -13.60 22.80 9.65
N GLY A 25 -14.21 21.70 10.10
CA GLY A 25 -14.44 20.50 9.29
C GLY A 25 -13.15 19.87 8.75
N ASN A 26 -13.26 19.26 7.58
CA ASN A 26 -12.13 18.68 6.85
C ASN A 26 -11.32 19.79 6.17
N VAL A 27 -10.01 19.57 6.08
CA VAL A 27 -9.05 20.53 5.52
C VAL A 27 -8.51 20.00 4.20
N LEU A 28 -8.61 20.82 3.16
CA LEU A 28 -7.99 20.57 1.87
C LEU A 28 -6.78 21.48 1.71
N ILE A 29 -5.59 20.88 1.56
CA ILE A 29 -4.36 21.57 1.16
C ILE A 29 -4.12 21.29 -0.33
N PHE A 30 -3.92 22.32 -1.15
CA PHE A 30 -3.76 22.14 -2.59
C PHE A 30 -2.84 23.18 -3.22
N GLY A 31 -2.31 22.86 -4.40
CA GLY A 31 -1.48 23.79 -5.17
C GLY A 31 -0.59 23.09 -6.19
N LEU A 32 0.32 23.85 -6.79
CA LEU A 32 1.39 23.26 -7.58
C LEU A 32 2.44 22.61 -6.68
N ILE A 33 3.19 21.63 -7.21
CA ILE A 33 4.34 21.06 -6.48
C ILE A 33 5.34 22.20 -6.21
N PRO A 34 5.57 22.58 -4.94
CA PRO A 34 6.17 23.85 -4.63
C PRO A 34 7.70 23.72 -4.46
N LYS A 35 8.36 24.84 -4.13
CA LYS A 35 9.76 24.83 -3.68
C LYS A 35 9.91 24.03 -2.37
N ARG A 36 11.13 23.54 -2.10
CA ARG A 36 11.46 22.68 -0.95
C ARG A 36 10.91 23.17 0.39
N GLU A 37 11.07 24.45 0.71
CA GLU A 37 10.64 25.01 2.00
C GLU A 37 9.11 24.94 2.19
N ALA A 38 8.36 25.28 1.16
CA ALA A 38 6.90 25.18 1.13
C ALA A 38 6.44 23.73 1.29
N PHE A 39 7.08 22.79 0.58
CA PHE A 39 6.75 21.37 0.69
C PHE A 39 7.02 20.83 2.11
N PHE A 40 8.17 21.14 2.70
CA PHE A 40 8.49 20.69 4.07
C PHE A 40 7.64 21.39 5.14
N SER A 41 7.06 22.54 4.84
CA SER A 41 6.11 23.19 5.76
C SER A 41 4.80 22.41 5.93
N LEU A 42 4.51 21.46 5.03
CA LEU A 42 3.36 20.57 5.15
C LEU A 42 3.42 19.65 6.38
N ALA A 43 4.61 19.23 6.82
CA ALA A 43 4.76 18.30 7.94
C ALA A 43 4.32 18.91 9.29
N PRO A 44 4.83 20.08 9.73
CA PRO A 44 4.32 20.73 10.94
C PRO A 44 2.88 21.23 10.77
N LEU A 45 2.46 21.61 9.56
CA LEU A 45 1.07 21.99 9.28
C LEU A 45 0.11 20.80 9.47
N SER A 46 0.45 19.61 8.94
CA SER A 46 -0.40 18.42 9.06
C SER A 46 -0.50 17.96 10.52
N MET A 47 0.61 17.95 11.27
CA MET A 47 0.56 17.63 12.70
C MET A 47 -0.30 18.64 13.46
N ALA A 48 -0.16 19.94 13.18
CA ALA A 48 -0.98 20.98 13.82
C ALA A 48 -2.48 20.79 13.58
N LEU A 49 -2.87 20.45 12.34
CA LEU A 49 -4.26 20.19 11.98
C LEU A 49 -4.80 18.90 12.63
N HIS A 50 -4.02 17.82 12.64
CA HIS A 50 -4.41 16.59 13.33
C HIS A 50 -4.54 16.78 14.84
N ASP A 51 -3.64 17.56 15.46
CA ASP A 51 -3.72 17.91 16.88
C ASP A 51 -4.96 18.75 17.21
N LEU A 52 -5.52 19.47 16.24
CA LEU A 52 -6.79 20.20 16.35
C LEU A 52 -8.01 19.32 16.00
N GLY A 53 -7.80 18.04 15.68
CA GLY A 53 -8.87 17.08 15.38
C GLY A 53 -9.41 17.16 13.95
N HIS A 54 -8.67 17.77 13.02
CA HIS A 54 -9.09 17.85 11.61
C HIS A 54 -8.62 16.65 10.80
N ASP A 55 -9.49 16.19 9.90
CA ASP A 55 -9.08 15.39 8.74
C ASP A 55 -8.44 16.29 7.69
N VAL A 56 -7.38 15.82 7.06
CA VAL A 56 -6.54 16.56 6.14
C VAL A 56 -6.33 15.77 4.86
N HIS A 57 -6.55 16.43 3.73
CA HIS A 57 -6.16 15.97 2.40
C HIS A 57 -5.19 16.95 1.77
N ALA A 58 -4.03 16.49 1.33
CA ALA A 58 -3.09 17.26 0.53
C ALA A 58 -3.12 16.77 -0.92
N SER A 59 -3.28 17.68 -1.89
CA SER A 59 -3.30 17.37 -3.33
C SER A 59 -2.46 18.37 -4.12
N LEU A 60 -1.31 17.93 -4.62
CA LEU A 60 -0.36 18.76 -5.38
C LEU A 60 -0.20 18.24 -6.80
N SER A 61 0.06 19.13 -7.75
CA SER A 61 0.33 18.74 -9.13
C SER A 61 1.44 19.57 -9.78
N SER A 62 2.18 18.96 -10.69
CA SER A 62 3.10 19.67 -11.59
C SER A 62 2.37 20.44 -12.70
N SER A 63 1.04 20.32 -12.79
CA SER A 63 0.22 20.97 -13.81
C SER A 63 -1.06 21.53 -13.20
N GLU A 64 -1.52 22.66 -13.72
CA GLU A 64 -2.84 23.23 -13.36
C GLU A 64 -4.02 22.33 -13.75
N LYS A 65 -3.77 21.35 -14.62
CA LYS A 65 -4.77 20.37 -15.06
C LYS A 65 -4.95 19.28 -14.00
N SER A 66 -5.59 19.67 -12.89
CA SER A 66 -5.91 18.85 -11.72
C SER A 66 -7.36 18.37 -11.72
N ASN A 67 -7.61 17.20 -11.14
CA ASN A 67 -8.96 16.68 -10.88
C ASN A 67 -9.70 17.49 -9.79
N LEU A 68 -9.02 18.43 -9.11
CA LEU A 68 -9.61 19.24 -8.04
C LEU A 68 -10.84 20.04 -8.52
N LYS A 69 -10.80 20.61 -9.72
CA LYS A 69 -11.92 21.35 -10.31
C LYS A 69 -13.18 20.47 -10.44
N ILE A 70 -13.01 19.16 -10.68
CA ILE A 70 -14.12 18.21 -10.74
C ILE A 70 -14.74 18.05 -9.35
N LEU A 71 -13.92 17.89 -8.30
CA LEU A 71 -14.39 17.80 -6.92
C LEU A 71 -15.12 19.08 -6.47
N GLU A 72 -14.62 20.25 -6.87
CA GLU A 72 -15.26 21.53 -6.55
C GLU A 72 -16.65 21.68 -7.18
N ARG A 73 -16.83 21.21 -8.43
CA ARG A 73 -18.15 21.15 -9.07
C ARG A 73 -19.10 20.22 -8.32
N ILE A 74 -18.61 19.06 -7.86
CA ILE A 74 -19.40 18.11 -7.09
C ILE A 74 -19.84 18.68 -5.75
N TRP A 75 -18.93 19.31 -5.00
CA TRP A 75 -19.26 19.95 -3.72
C TRP A 75 -20.31 21.05 -3.88
N ARG A 76 -20.13 21.93 -4.87
CA ARG A 76 -21.10 22.98 -5.19
C ARG A 76 -22.48 22.40 -5.49
N ALA A 77 -22.54 21.41 -6.39
CA ALA A 77 -23.79 20.77 -6.75
C ALA A 77 -24.47 20.06 -5.57
N TYR A 78 -23.71 19.50 -4.63
CA TYR A 78 -24.26 18.86 -3.43
C TYR A 78 -24.93 19.85 -2.47
N GLU A 79 -24.35 21.05 -2.33
CA GLU A 79 -24.87 22.16 -1.50
C GLU A 79 -26.12 22.81 -2.13
N GLU A 80 -26.23 22.79 -3.46
CA GLU A 80 -27.32 23.42 -4.19
C GLU A 80 -28.59 22.53 -4.32
N ASN A 81 -29.74 23.17 -4.53
CA ASN A 81 -31.03 22.50 -4.77
C ASN A 81 -31.40 22.35 -6.25
N GLY A 82 -30.42 22.54 -7.14
CA GLY A 82 -30.55 22.36 -8.58
C GLY A 82 -30.72 20.90 -9.02
N ARG A 83 -30.80 20.71 -10.34
CA ARG A 83 -30.96 19.38 -10.97
C ARG A 83 -29.82 18.44 -10.60
N GLU A 84 -28.59 18.95 -10.62
CA GLU A 84 -27.36 18.25 -10.28
C GLU A 84 -27.38 17.77 -8.83
N GLY A 85 -27.76 18.65 -7.90
CA GLY A 85 -27.87 18.34 -6.47
C GLY A 85 -28.94 17.29 -6.18
N LYS A 86 -30.10 17.36 -6.85
CA LYS A 86 -31.15 16.33 -6.74
C LYS A 86 -30.64 14.96 -7.21
N LEU A 87 -29.94 14.89 -8.34
CA LEU A 87 -29.36 13.64 -8.84
C LEU A 87 -28.26 13.10 -7.92
N LEU A 88 -27.39 13.96 -7.39
CA LEU A 88 -26.38 13.56 -6.40
C LEU A 88 -27.02 12.96 -5.15
N ARG A 89 -28.08 13.59 -4.61
CA ARG A 89 -28.82 13.05 -3.46
C ARG A 89 -29.51 11.73 -3.77
N GLU A 90 -30.03 11.55 -4.98
CA GLU A 90 -30.57 10.26 -5.44
C GLU A 90 -29.49 9.18 -5.49
N PHE A 91 -28.31 9.50 -6.03
CA PHE A 91 -27.14 8.60 -6.07
C PHE A 91 -26.72 8.20 -4.65
N ILE A 92 -26.57 9.17 -3.75
CA ILE A 92 -26.22 8.96 -2.34
C ILE A 92 -27.26 8.05 -1.65
N SER A 93 -28.55 8.33 -1.82
CA SER A 93 -29.63 7.53 -1.25
C SER A 93 -29.59 6.07 -1.73
N CYS A 94 -29.22 5.82 -2.98
CA CYS A 94 -29.08 4.46 -3.49
C CYS A 94 -27.97 3.67 -2.77
N VAL A 95 -26.90 4.34 -2.35
CA VAL A 95 -25.78 3.74 -1.61
C VAL A 95 -26.16 3.54 -0.14
N GLU A 96 -26.71 4.56 0.51
CA GLU A 96 -27.04 4.51 1.95
C GLU A 96 -28.17 3.52 2.28
N LYS A 97 -29.05 3.18 1.32
CA LYS A 97 -30.05 2.11 1.50
C LYS A 97 -29.43 0.71 1.64
N LYS A 98 -28.20 0.50 1.16
CA LYS A 98 -27.52 -0.81 1.14
C LYS A 98 -26.65 -1.08 2.35
N ASP A 99 -26.11 -0.04 2.97
CA ASP A 99 -25.31 -0.16 4.20
C ASP A 99 -25.89 0.76 5.27
N ALA A 100 -26.38 0.16 6.37
CA ALA A 100 -26.93 0.88 7.51
C ALA A 100 -25.87 1.75 8.25
N ALA A 101 -24.60 1.65 7.87
CA ALA A 101 -23.58 2.60 8.29
C ALA A 101 -23.77 3.95 7.56
N LYS A 102 -24.67 4.77 8.13
CA LYS A 102 -24.87 6.19 7.81
C LYS A 102 -23.52 6.90 7.61
N GLY A 103 -23.41 7.72 6.56
CA GLY A 103 -22.23 8.58 6.35
C GLY A 103 -21.62 8.59 4.96
N PHE A 104 -22.21 7.94 3.95
CA PHE A 104 -21.75 8.09 2.57
C PHE A 104 -21.94 9.54 2.09
N SER A 105 -23.06 10.17 2.45
CA SER A 105 -23.30 11.61 2.25
C SER A 105 -22.18 12.52 2.78
N ASN A 106 -21.46 12.12 3.84
CA ASN A 106 -20.41 12.95 4.43
C ASN A 106 -19.22 13.19 3.49
N ILE A 107 -18.95 12.29 2.54
CA ILE A 107 -17.84 12.48 1.58
C ILE A 107 -18.14 13.55 0.53
N PHE A 108 -19.41 13.93 0.36
CA PHE A 108 -19.85 14.98 -0.55
C PHE A 108 -19.89 16.37 0.09
N LYS A 109 -19.65 16.46 1.40
CA LYS A 109 -19.54 17.74 2.09
C LYS A 109 -18.24 18.43 1.66
N ARG A 110 -18.35 19.71 1.31
CA ARG A 110 -17.20 20.55 0.97
C ARG A 110 -16.23 20.62 2.17
N PRO A 111 -14.90 20.70 1.93
CA PRO A 111 -13.95 21.03 2.99
C PRO A 111 -14.33 22.34 3.67
N GLY A 112 -14.36 22.34 5.01
CA GLY A 112 -14.64 23.55 5.79
C GLY A 112 -13.47 24.52 5.80
N THR A 113 -12.25 24.04 5.51
CA THR A 113 -11.05 24.85 5.37
C THR A 113 -10.28 24.47 4.11
N LYS A 114 -9.96 25.46 3.28
CA LYS A 114 -9.10 25.32 2.10
C LYS A 114 -7.79 26.06 2.36
N ILE A 115 -6.67 25.42 2.09
CA ILE A 115 -5.32 25.98 2.23
C ILE A 115 -4.62 25.85 0.88
N GLU A 116 -4.46 26.97 0.18
CA GLU A 116 -3.76 27.01 -1.09
C GLU A 116 -2.27 27.26 -0.86
N MET A 117 -1.41 26.51 -1.52
CA MET A 117 0.04 26.73 -1.51
C MET A 117 0.43 27.73 -2.60
N LYS A 118 0.88 28.92 -2.20
CA LYS A 118 1.37 29.98 -3.10
C LYS A 118 2.80 30.38 -2.77
N GLU A 119 3.42 31.26 -3.56
CA GLU A 119 4.81 31.66 -3.34
C GLU A 119 5.01 32.34 -1.97
N GLU A 120 4.04 33.16 -1.57
CA GLU A 120 4.04 33.94 -0.34
C GLU A 120 3.70 33.15 0.93
N GLY A 121 3.14 31.94 0.80
CA GLY A 121 2.79 31.09 1.93
C GLY A 121 1.57 30.20 1.71
N PHE A 122 1.01 29.72 2.81
CA PHE A 122 -0.26 28.99 2.82
C PHE A 122 -1.42 29.98 2.92
N VAL A 123 -2.18 30.16 1.84
CA VAL A 123 -3.36 31.02 1.80
C VAL A 123 -4.59 30.24 2.28
N VAL A 124 -5.07 30.58 3.49
CA VAL A 124 -6.22 29.94 4.13
C VAL A 124 -7.50 30.65 3.71
N ASN A 125 -8.40 29.90 3.07
CA ASN A 125 -9.70 30.36 2.58
C ASN A 125 -9.62 31.64 1.72
N GLY A 126 -8.51 31.86 1.02
CA GLY A 126 -8.30 33.05 0.19
C GLY A 126 -8.06 34.35 0.98
N LYS A 127 -7.83 34.29 2.29
CA LYS A 127 -7.75 35.48 3.15
C LYS A 127 -6.43 35.59 3.92
N ASN A 128 -6.16 34.60 4.77
CA ASN A 128 -5.02 34.67 5.71
C ASN A 128 -3.82 33.94 5.13
N ILE A 129 -2.64 34.56 5.17
CA ILE A 129 -1.39 33.95 4.70
C ILE A 129 -0.62 33.43 5.92
N LEU A 130 -0.37 32.12 5.96
CA LEU A 130 0.52 31.52 6.95
C LEU A 130 1.92 31.38 6.33
N PRO A 131 2.97 31.88 6.99
CA PRO A 131 4.32 31.77 6.47
C PRO A 131 4.77 30.31 6.46
N TYR A 132 5.63 29.96 5.52
CA TYR A 132 6.30 28.67 5.50
C TYR A 132 7.28 28.52 6.68
N ASN A 133 7.37 27.29 7.19
CA ASN A 133 8.23 26.90 8.28
C ASN A 133 8.84 25.53 7.95
N GLY A 134 9.80 25.51 7.02
CA GLY A 134 10.50 24.29 6.57
C GLY A 134 11.94 24.15 7.09
N LYS A 135 12.44 25.14 7.84
CA LYS A 135 13.85 25.22 8.29
C LYS A 135 14.24 24.16 9.33
N TRP A 136 13.25 23.54 9.96
CA TRP A 136 13.43 22.47 10.95
C TRP A 136 14.10 21.21 10.35
N PHE A 137 14.05 21.04 9.03
CA PHE A 137 14.51 19.82 8.37
C PHE A 137 16.03 19.68 8.45
N ARG A 138 16.49 18.52 8.92
CA ARG A 138 17.93 18.23 9.07
C ARG A 138 18.73 18.37 7.78
N ARG A 139 20.06 18.51 7.92
CA ARG A 139 20.97 18.28 6.78
C ARG A 139 21.06 16.78 6.49
N TYR A 140 21.08 16.43 5.20
CA TYR A 140 21.27 15.07 4.71
C TYR A 140 22.01 15.11 3.37
N ASP A 141 22.50 13.96 2.93
CA ASP A 141 23.18 13.83 1.63
C ASP A 141 22.16 13.88 0.48
N VAL A 142 21.78 15.11 0.10
CA VAL A 142 20.80 15.36 -0.98
C VAL A 142 21.24 14.69 -2.29
N LYS A 143 22.55 14.61 -2.55
CA LYS A 143 23.09 14.00 -3.76
C LYS A 143 22.73 12.51 -3.81
N LYS A 144 22.98 11.77 -2.72
CA LYS A 144 22.62 10.33 -2.64
C LYS A 144 21.12 10.09 -2.71
N VAL A 145 20.30 10.92 -2.07
CA VAL A 145 18.83 10.78 -2.15
C VAL A 145 18.35 10.99 -3.58
N LYS A 146 18.80 12.07 -4.25
CA LYS A 146 18.46 12.33 -5.65
C LYS A 146 18.94 11.23 -6.58
N GLU A 147 20.14 10.70 -6.37
CA GLU A 147 20.65 9.56 -7.12
C GLU A 147 19.74 8.33 -6.96
N THR A 148 19.34 8.02 -5.72
CA THR A 148 18.45 6.89 -5.40
C THR A 148 17.09 7.05 -6.08
N CYS A 149 16.45 8.22 -5.92
CA CYS A 149 15.18 8.55 -6.56
C CYS A 149 15.27 8.48 -8.10
N ARG A 150 16.38 8.95 -8.68
CA ARG A 150 16.62 8.86 -10.13
C ARG A 150 16.72 7.42 -10.61
N LYS A 151 17.45 6.55 -9.89
CA LYS A 151 17.50 5.12 -10.20
C LYS A 151 16.11 4.49 -10.14
N ILE A 152 15.31 4.80 -9.13
CA ILE A 152 13.92 4.31 -9.05
C ILE A 152 13.10 4.77 -10.27
N VAL A 153 13.14 6.06 -10.61
CA VAL A 153 12.39 6.60 -11.76
C VAL A 153 12.82 5.97 -13.09
N ASN A 154 14.13 5.79 -13.29
CA ASN A 154 14.69 5.34 -14.57
C ASN A 154 14.72 3.81 -14.70
N GLU A 155 15.18 3.11 -13.67
CA GLU A 155 15.47 1.67 -13.71
C GLU A 155 14.31 0.81 -13.18
N CYS A 156 13.50 1.32 -12.26
CA CYS A 156 12.32 0.61 -11.73
C CYS A 156 11.06 0.93 -12.52
N TYR A 157 10.81 2.20 -12.83
CA TYR A 157 9.58 2.64 -13.51
C TYR A 157 9.73 2.86 -15.02
N ALA A 158 10.92 3.25 -15.48
CA ALA A 158 11.17 3.69 -16.85
C ALA A 158 10.08 4.66 -17.35
N LEU A 159 9.83 5.74 -16.58
CA LEU A 159 8.72 6.68 -16.84
C LEU A 159 8.80 7.31 -18.23
N LYS A 160 7.64 7.44 -18.88
CA LYS A 160 7.52 7.98 -20.25
C LYS A 160 6.82 9.34 -20.26
N LYS A 161 7.11 10.16 -21.28
CA LYS A 161 6.57 11.53 -21.42
C LYS A 161 5.05 11.65 -21.39
N ALA A 162 4.36 10.68 -21.98
CA ALA A 162 2.90 10.68 -22.04
C ALA A 162 2.23 10.20 -20.74
N GLU A 163 2.99 9.67 -19.78
CA GLU A 163 2.42 9.09 -18.57
C GLU A 163 2.02 10.14 -17.53
N ARG A 164 1.09 9.75 -16.65
CA ARG A 164 0.81 10.45 -15.40
C ARG A 164 1.29 9.60 -14.23
N PHE A 165 2.20 10.15 -13.44
CA PHE A 165 2.81 9.48 -12.30
C PHE A 165 2.33 10.08 -10.98
N SER A 166 1.79 9.24 -10.10
CA SER A 166 1.31 9.67 -8.79
C SER A 166 2.27 9.25 -7.69
N ILE A 167 2.56 10.17 -6.77
CA ILE A 167 3.34 9.89 -5.56
C ILE A 167 2.41 10.09 -4.36
N SER A 168 2.15 9.02 -3.61
CA SER A 168 1.45 9.16 -2.33
C SER A 168 2.41 9.04 -1.15
N PHE A 169 2.12 9.76 -0.07
CA PHE A 169 2.95 9.76 1.13
C PHE A 169 2.10 9.92 2.40
N ALA A 170 2.65 9.56 3.55
CA ALA A 170 1.99 9.74 4.84
C ALA A 170 2.13 11.19 5.34
N LEU A 171 1.02 11.81 5.74
CA LEU A 171 1.05 13.03 6.56
C LEU A 171 1.58 12.69 7.96
N VAL A 172 2.16 13.67 8.64
CA VAL A 172 2.60 13.47 10.04
C VAL A 172 1.37 13.36 10.93
N PRO A 173 1.13 12.21 11.59
CA PRO A 173 -0.05 12.03 12.43
C PRO A 173 0.05 12.85 13.73
N CYS A 174 -1.04 12.94 14.48
CA CYS A 174 -1.00 13.49 15.83
C CYS A 174 -0.13 12.60 16.75
N ARG A 175 0.37 13.17 17.85
CA ARG A 175 1.38 12.50 18.69
C ARG A 175 0.93 11.16 19.27
N ASN A 176 -0.35 11.00 19.58
CA ASN A 176 -0.92 9.74 20.11
C ASN A 176 -1.13 8.66 19.02
N MET A 177 -0.84 8.98 17.77
CA MET A 177 -0.93 8.13 16.58
C MET A 177 0.44 7.80 15.98
N LEU A 178 1.53 8.27 16.59
CA LEU A 178 2.89 7.98 16.12
C LEU A 178 3.26 6.54 16.44
N GLU A 179 3.12 5.66 15.43
CA GLU A 179 3.53 4.27 15.52
C GLU A 179 4.98 4.02 15.08
N LEU A 180 5.62 5.03 14.50
CA LEU A 180 7.05 5.10 14.18
C LEU A 180 7.63 6.39 14.80
N PRO A 181 8.96 6.46 15.01
CA PRO A 181 9.64 7.73 15.29
C PRO A 181 9.14 8.86 14.39
N LEU A 182 8.94 10.04 14.99
CA LEU A 182 8.47 11.23 14.25
C LEU A 182 9.38 11.51 13.06
N GLU A 183 10.69 11.38 13.27
CA GLU A 183 11.75 11.59 12.31
C GLU A 183 11.59 10.75 11.04
N ASP A 184 11.03 9.54 11.12
CA ASP A 184 10.79 8.68 9.96
C ASP A 184 9.70 9.27 9.05
N TYR A 185 8.64 9.82 9.68
CA TYR A 185 7.60 10.55 8.94
C TYR A 185 8.17 11.80 8.30
N LEU A 186 9.02 12.55 9.02
CA LEU A 186 9.66 13.74 8.47
C LEU A 186 10.56 13.38 7.27
N ASP A 187 11.35 12.33 7.38
CA ASP A 187 12.23 11.82 6.33
C ASP A 187 11.45 11.39 5.06
N SER A 188 10.23 10.87 5.22
CA SER A 188 9.35 10.52 4.09
C SER A 188 9.02 11.73 3.19
N PHE A 189 8.99 12.95 3.73
CA PHE A 189 8.80 14.15 2.91
C PHE A 189 9.98 14.37 1.96
N ALA A 190 11.22 14.13 2.39
CA ALA A 190 12.36 14.25 1.50
C ALA A 190 12.31 13.20 0.37
N ILE A 191 11.94 11.96 0.69
CA ILE A 191 11.81 10.89 -0.30
C ILE A 191 10.72 11.24 -1.32
N ALA A 192 9.54 11.67 -0.86
CA ALA A 192 8.43 12.07 -1.73
C ALA A 192 8.82 13.26 -2.63
N TYR A 193 9.44 14.28 -2.06
CA TYR A 193 9.86 15.49 -2.76
C TYR A 193 10.88 15.18 -3.85
N HIS A 194 11.98 14.47 -3.52
CA HIS A 194 13.03 14.16 -4.50
C HIS A 194 12.56 13.18 -5.57
N THR A 195 11.67 12.25 -5.23
CA THR A 195 11.04 11.38 -6.24
C THR A 195 10.20 12.22 -7.22
N ALA A 196 9.42 13.18 -6.72
CA ALA A 196 8.65 14.09 -7.56
C ALA A 196 9.56 14.98 -8.43
N GLU A 197 10.67 15.48 -7.89
CA GLU A 197 11.64 16.29 -8.62
C GLU A 197 12.30 15.54 -9.78
N GLU A 198 12.64 14.27 -9.58
CA GLU A 198 13.24 13.45 -10.64
C GLU A 198 12.17 13.00 -11.65
N ALA A 199 10.97 12.61 -11.20
CA ALA A 199 9.90 12.16 -12.09
C ALA A 199 9.34 13.27 -13.00
N ARG A 200 9.25 14.53 -12.53
CA ARG A 200 8.74 15.66 -13.34
C ARG A 200 9.60 16.00 -14.56
N ARG A 201 10.83 15.48 -14.62
CA ARG A 201 11.70 15.58 -15.80
C ARG A 201 11.20 14.72 -16.96
N HIS A 202 10.39 13.70 -16.64
CA HIS A 202 9.88 12.75 -17.60
C HIS A 202 8.42 13.03 -17.92
N CYS A 203 7.56 13.22 -16.91
CA CYS A 203 6.12 13.15 -17.10
C CYS A 203 5.33 14.07 -16.16
N ILE A 204 3.99 14.07 -16.26
CA ILE A 204 3.14 14.83 -15.32
C ILE A 204 3.11 14.09 -13.99
N VAL A 205 3.53 14.78 -12.93
CA VAL A 205 3.52 14.28 -11.55
C VAL A 205 2.35 14.86 -10.76
N THR A 206 1.68 14.02 -9.99
CA THR A 206 0.77 14.43 -8.90
C THR A 206 1.28 13.89 -7.58
N MET A 207 1.06 14.63 -6.49
CA MET A 207 1.34 14.14 -5.13
C MET A 207 0.08 14.21 -4.29
N SER A 208 -0.15 13.20 -3.45
CA SER A 208 -1.30 13.19 -2.56
C SER A 208 -1.00 12.56 -1.20
N ALA A 209 -1.61 13.08 -0.15
CA ALA A 209 -1.55 12.50 1.17
C ALA A 209 -2.89 12.75 1.89
N SER A 210 -3.30 11.83 2.75
CA SER A 210 -4.54 11.95 3.52
C SER A 210 -4.35 11.45 4.95
N THR A 211 -5.16 11.95 5.88
CA THR A 211 -5.16 11.47 7.27
C THR A 211 -5.38 9.96 7.31
N GLN A 212 -4.49 9.25 8.01
CA GLN A 212 -4.57 7.81 8.16
C GLN A 212 -5.52 7.41 9.32
N ARG A 213 -5.96 6.15 9.31
CA ARG A 213 -6.88 5.55 10.27
C ARG A 213 -6.22 4.48 11.12
N LYS A 214 -6.70 4.27 12.35
CA LYS A 214 -6.22 3.19 13.23
C LYS A 214 -6.74 1.83 12.80
N SER A 215 -7.90 1.77 12.16
CA SER A 215 -8.53 0.52 11.70
C SER A 215 -9.10 0.67 10.30
N LYS A 216 -9.09 -0.45 9.55
CA LYS A 216 -9.76 -0.60 8.25
C LYS A 216 -11.28 -0.43 8.34
N LEU A 217 -11.86 -0.42 9.54
CA LEU A 217 -13.30 -0.22 9.77
C LEU A 217 -13.70 1.24 10.03
N GLU A 218 -12.75 2.13 10.28
CA GLU A 218 -13.01 3.55 10.51
C GLU A 218 -13.49 4.25 9.22
N MET A 219 -14.21 5.35 9.36
CA MET A 219 -14.59 6.19 8.22
C MET A 219 -13.32 6.75 7.58
N PRO A 220 -13.15 6.67 6.25
CA PRO A 220 -11.95 7.17 5.58
C PRO A 220 -11.89 8.70 5.58
N GLU A 221 -10.76 9.27 5.17
CA GLU A 221 -10.65 10.71 4.93
C GLU A 221 -11.62 11.12 3.80
N PRO A 222 -12.59 12.03 4.05
CA PRO A 222 -13.71 12.25 3.14
C PRO A 222 -13.33 12.68 1.72
N ILE A 223 -12.29 13.49 1.55
CA ILE A 223 -11.89 14.02 0.23
C ILE A 223 -11.22 12.92 -0.61
N ALA A 224 -10.30 12.16 -0.02
CA ALA A 224 -9.68 11.01 -0.65
C ALA A 224 -10.71 9.94 -1.02
N GLU A 225 -11.67 9.67 -0.14
CA GLU A 225 -12.76 8.72 -0.39
C GLU A 225 -13.70 9.19 -1.51
N LEU A 226 -14.03 10.48 -1.56
CA LEU A 226 -14.79 11.05 -2.66
C LEU A 226 -14.02 10.89 -3.98
N ALA A 227 -12.74 11.29 -4.02
CA ALA A 227 -11.91 11.17 -5.22
C ALA A 227 -11.83 9.72 -5.72
N ALA A 228 -11.60 8.77 -4.81
CA ALA A 228 -11.56 7.35 -5.12
C ALA A 228 -12.90 6.86 -5.69
N THR A 229 -14.02 7.17 -5.01
CA THR A 229 -15.37 6.77 -5.42
C THR A 229 -15.75 7.31 -6.80
N ILE A 230 -15.58 8.62 -6.99
CA ILE A 230 -15.96 9.30 -8.25
C ILE A 230 -15.12 8.78 -9.42
N SER A 231 -13.80 8.57 -9.21
CA SER A 231 -12.93 8.05 -10.27
C SER A 231 -13.34 6.65 -10.76
N ALA A 232 -13.80 5.79 -9.85
CA ALA A 232 -14.23 4.44 -10.18
C ALA A 232 -15.65 4.41 -10.72
N CYS A 233 -16.58 5.19 -10.16
CA CYS A 233 -17.91 5.33 -10.73
C CYS A 233 -17.87 5.91 -12.15
N GLU A 234 -16.94 6.82 -12.43
CA GLU A 234 -16.71 7.33 -13.79
C GLU A 234 -16.22 6.24 -14.74
N TYR A 235 -15.30 5.40 -14.28
CA TYR A 235 -14.82 4.25 -15.05
C TYR A 235 -15.94 3.21 -15.31
N GLU A 236 -16.91 3.11 -14.41
CA GLU A 236 -18.00 2.12 -14.41
C GLU A 236 -19.37 2.68 -14.84
N LYS A 237 -19.44 3.93 -15.31
CA LYS A 237 -20.72 4.62 -15.49
C LYS A 237 -21.67 3.96 -16.49
N ASP A 238 -21.16 3.10 -17.36
CA ASP A 238 -21.95 2.39 -18.38
C ASP A 238 -22.58 1.09 -17.87
N ILE A 239 -22.33 0.70 -16.62
CA ILE A 239 -22.97 -0.44 -15.99
C ILE A 239 -24.48 -0.23 -15.86
N LYS A 240 -25.26 -1.23 -16.27
CA LYS A 240 -26.73 -1.26 -16.17
C LYS A 240 -27.20 -1.65 -14.75
N GLU A 241 -26.78 -0.88 -13.76
CA GLU A 241 -27.26 -0.95 -12.38
C GLU A 241 -27.60 0.47 -11.89
N LYS A 242 -28.65 0.59 -11.07
CA LYS A 242 -29.25 1.88 -10.71
C LYS A 242 -28.23 2.94 -10.24
N PRO A 243 -27.28 2.65 -9.32
CA PRO A 243 -26.31 3.67 -8.88
C PRO A 243 -25.46 4.22 -10.04
N PHE A 244 -25.01 3.36 -10.96
CA PHE A 244 -24.17 3.76 -12.10
C PHE A 244 -24.98 4.47 -13.19
N GLN A 245 -26.24 4.09 -13.41
CA GLN A 245 -27.13 4.80 -14.33
C GLN A 245 -27.42 6.24 -13.87
N ILE A 246 -27.61 6.45 -12.56
CA ILE A 246 -27.74 7.79 -11.98
C ILE A 246 -26.40 8.52 -12.13
N PHE A 247 -25.29 7.86 -11.77
CA PHE A 247 -23.96 8.43 -11.88
C PHE A 247 -23.61 8.88 -13.30
N LYS A 248 -23.98 8.13 -14.34
CA LYS A 248 -23.76 8.52 -15.75
C LYS A 248 -24.39 9.87 -16.09
N LYS A 249 -25.57 10.16 -15.54
CA LYS A 249 -26.23 11.47 -15.71
C LYS A 249 -25.45 12.57 -14.99
N ILE A 250 -25.03 12.30 -13.75
CA ILE A 250 -24.21 13.22 -12.93
C ILE A 250 -22.88 13.51 -13.64
N SER A 251 -22.22 12.49 -14.17
CA SER A 251 -20.94 12.57 -14.88
C SER A 251 -20.99 13.56 -16.02
N LYS A 252 -22.03 13.51 -16.86
CA LYS A 252 -22.21 14.46 -17.96
C LYS A 252 -22.44 15.89 -17.46
N LEU A 253 -23.29 16.09 -16.46
CA LEU A 253 -23.65 17.42 -15.96
C LEU A 253 -22.47 18.11 -15.24
N LEU A 254 -21.73 17.35 -14.43
CA LEU A 254 -20.60 17.86 -13.64
C LEU A 254 -19.24 17.70 -14.34
N LYS A 255 -19.27 17.33 -15.63
CA LYS A 255 -18.12 17.02 -16.49
C LYS A 255 -17.07 16.13 -15.80
N ILE A 256 -17.53 15.07 -15.11
CA ILE A 256 -16.66 14.10 -14.43
C ILE A 256 -15.88 13.26 -15.45
N ASN A 257 -16.39 13.15 -16.68
CA ASN A 257 -15.70 12.55 -17.81
C ASN A 257 -14.37 13.22 -18.19
N GLU A 258 -14.03 14.36 -17.59
CA GLU A 258 -12.71 15.01 -17.70
C GLU A 258 -11.68 14.41 -16.72
N TRP A 259 -12.06 13.42 -15.90
CA TRP A 259 -11.21 12.81 -14.87
C TRP A 259 -9.95 12.20 -15.48
N ARG A 260 -8.81 12.51 -14.88
CA ARG A 260 -7.49 12.04 -15.34
C ARG A 260 -6.98 10.94 -14.44
N TYR A 261 -6.76 9.78 -15.02
CA TYR A 261 -6.19 8.61 -14.35
C TYR A 261 -4.67 8.65 -14.37
N ASN A 262 -4.06 7.90 -13.44
CA ASN A 262 -2.61 7.73 -13.38
C ASN A 262 -2.21 6.43 -14.07
N ASP A 263 -1.08 6.45 -14.78
CA ASP A 263 -0.51 5.29 -15.47
C ASP A 263 0.44 4.49 -14.58
N ALA A 264 1.01 5.16 -13.58
CA ALA A 264 1.91 4.60 -12.59
C ALA A 264 1.75 5.33 -11.25
N SER A 265 1.99 4.62 -10.15
CA SER A 265 2.00 5.23 -8.82
C SER A 265 3.04 4.64 -7.88
N PHE A 266 3.76 5.51 -7.18
CA PHE A 266 4.65 5.17 -6.08
C PHE A 266 4.04 5.63 -4.76
N SER A 267 3.99 4.76 -3.76
CA SER A 267 3.38 5.08 -2.45
C SER A 267 4.37 4.87 -1.32
N ILE A 268 4.56 5.90 -0.49
CA ILE A 268 5.33 5.84 0.76
C ILE A 268 4.32 5.70 1.90
N VAL A 269 4.11 4.47 2.34
CA VAL A 269 3.02 4.12 3.26
C VAL A 269 3.46 4.26 4.73
N GLY A 270 2.69 5.03 5.51
CA GLY A 270 2.79 5.02 6.97
C GLY A 270 2.10 3.80 7.58
N LYS A 271 2.05 3.73 8.92
CA LYS A 271 1.46 2.58 9.65
C LYS A 271 -0.07 2.60 9.80
N GLY A 272 -0.75 3.62 9.31
CA GLY A 272 -2.22 3.67 9.35
C GLY A 272 -2.89 3.20 8.06
N TYR A 273 -4.22 3.06 8.13
CA TYR A 273 -5.07 2.62 7.03
C TYR A 273 -5.73 3.80 6.30
N HIS A 274 -6.24 3.54 5.09
CA HIS A 274 -7.21 4.45 4.45
C HIS A 274 -8.52 4.53 5.22
N GLY A 275 -8.93 3.44 5.88
CA GLY A 275 -10.27 3.25 6.42
C GLY A 275 -11.15 2.42 5.47
N LYS A 276 -12.44 2.34 5.76
CA LYS A 276 -13.38 1.53 4.98
C LYS A 276 -13.74 2.24 3.67
N HIS A 277 -13.62 1.56 2.53
CA HIS A 277 -14.13 2.11 1.28
C HIS A 277 -15.66 1.95 1.21
N ILE A 278 -16.39 3.04 1.46
CA ILE A 278 -17.83 3.03 1.76
C ILE A 278 -18.62 2.50 0.57
N PHE A 279 -18.35 3.04 -0.63
CA PHE A 279 -19.02 2.60 -1.85
C PHE A 279 -18.67 1.14 -2.17
N GLY A 280 -17.42 0.74 -1.98
CA GLY A 280 -16.97 -0.64 -2.16
C GLY A 280 -17.69 -1.66 -1.29
N ILE A 281 -17.94 -1.32 -0.02
CA ILE A 281 -18.64 -2.18 0.92
C ILE A 281 -20.14 -2.20 0.67
N ALA A 282 -20.75 -1.08 0.31
CA ALA A 282 -22.19 -0.97 0.09
C ALA A 282 -22.62 -1.53 -1.27
N ILE A 283 -21.90 -1.15 -2.33
CA ILE A 283 -22.25 -1.45 -3.73
C ILE A 283 -21.17 -2.30 -4.38
N GLY A 284 -19.89 -1.93 -4.29
CA GLY A 284 -18.79 -2.52 -5.07
C GLY A 284 -18.83 -2.15 -6.56
N TYR A 285 -17.78 -2.48 -7.31
CA TYR A 285 -17.62 -2.10 -8.72
C TYR A 285 -17.71 -3.32 -9.65
N PRO A 286 -18.85 -3.55 -10.31
CA PRO A 286 -19.05 -4.74 -11.12
C PRO A 286 -18.21 -4.70 -12.40
N SER A 287 -17.86 -5.87 -12.93
CA SER A 287 -17.32 -5.96 -14.31
C SER A 287 -18.40 -5.59 -15.33
N ALA A 288 -17.99 -5.24 -16.55
CA ALA A 288 -18.91 -4.90 -17.64
C ALA A 288 -19.98 -5.97 -17.91
N ASP A 289 -19.62 -7.25 -17.78
CA ASP A 289 -20.52 -8.40 -17.91
C ASP A 289 -21.20 -8.81 -16.59
N ARG A 290 -20.90 -8.10 -15.49
CA ARG A 290 -21.40 -8.30 -14.13
C ARG A 290 -21.10 -9.67 -13.52
N LYS A 291 -20.17 -10.44 -14.10
CA LYS A 291 -19.76 -11.75 -13.57
C LYS A 291 -18.90 -11.65 -12.32
N THR A 292 -18.26 -10.51 -12.10
CA THR A 292 -17.46 -10.25 -10.90
C THR A 292 -17.63 -8.83 -10.40
N ARG A 293 -17.06 -8.53 -9.23
CA ARG A 293 -17.14 -7.22 -8.58
C ARG A 293 -15.90 -6.94 -7.74
N TRP A 294 -15.42 -5.70 -7.80
CA TRP A 294 -14.26 -5.21 -7.07
C TRP A 294 -14.68 -4.46 -5.80
N ALA A 295 -13.89 -4.61 -4.73
CA ALA A 295 -14.12 -3.93 -3.46
C ALA A 295 -13.48 -2.53 -3.40
N SER A 296 -12.50 -2.21 -4.25
CA SER A 296 -11.85 -0.91 -4.25
C SER A 296 -11.35 -0.49 -5.65
N PRO A 297 -11.24 0.83 -5.91
CA PRO A 297 -10.68 1.36 -7.16
C PRO A 297 -9.23 0.93 -7.39
N GLY A 298 -8.40 0.92 -6.35
CA GLY A 298 -6.99 0.55 -6.46
C GLY A 298 -6.81 -0.88 -6.98
N GLN A 299 -7.56 -1.84 -6.42
CA GLN A 299 -7.55 -3.22 -6.88
C GLN A 299 -8.09 -3.35 -8.30
N MET A 300 -9.17 -2.62 -8.62
CA MET A 300 -9.79 -2.64 -9.94
C MET A 300 -8.91 -2.05 -11.03
N PHE A 301 -8.18 -0.97 -10.74
CA PHE A 301 -7.29 -0.32 -11.70
C PHE A 301 -5.97 -1.07 -11.86
N LEU A 302 -5.44 -1.65 -10.78
CA LEU A 302 -4.25 -2.49 -10.86
C LEU A 302 -4.57 -3.86 -11.49
N LYS A 303 -5.75 -4.44 -11.21
CA LYS A 303 -6.09 -5.82 -11.56
C LYS A 303 -4.97 -6.82 -11.21
N PRO A 304 -4.60 -6.94 -9.93
CA PRO A 304 -3.57 -7.89 -9.52
C PRO A 304 -3.95 -9.31 -9.95
N TRP A 305 -3.02 -10.05 -10.56
CA TRP A 305 -3.33 -11.32 -11.20
C TRP A 305 -3.77 -12.41 -10.21
N TRP A 306 -3.38 -12.30 -8.94
CA TRP A 306 -3.78 -13.23 -7.89
C TRP A 306 -5.23 -13.05 -7.43
N HIS A 307 -5.92 -11.99 -7.87
CA HIS A 307 -7.35 -11.79 -7.60
C HIS A 307 -8.22 -12.62 -8.53
N GLU A 308 -9.17 -13.37 -7.97
CA GLU A 308 -10.14 -14.15 -8.74
C GLU A 308 -10.92 -13.25 -9.73
N GLN A 309 -11.15 -11.99 -9.37
CA GLN A 309 -11.77 -10.99 -10.22
C GLN A 309 -11.01 -10.76 -11.53
N THR A 310 -9.67 -10.74 -11.51
CA THR A 310 -8.82 -10.48 -12.68
C THR A 310 -9.00 -11.53 -13.79
N TRP A 311 -9.30 -12.77 -13.41
CA TRP A 311 -9.50 -13.89 -14.33
C TRP A 311 -10.86 -13.85 -15.04
N ILE A 312 -11.77 -13.01 -14.55
CA ILE A 312 -13.15 -12.90 -15.03
C ILE A 312 -13.35 -11.55 -15.75
N ASP A 313 -12.84 -10.49 -15.15
CA ASP A 313 -12.90 -9.14 -15.70
C ASP A 313 -12.02 -9.02 -16.95
N LYS A 314 -12.59 -8.66 -18.10
CA LYS A 314 -11.88 -8.56 -19.38
C LYS A 314 -11.16 -7.23 -19.62
N ARG A 315 -11.33 -6.24 -18.74
CA ARG A 315 -10.76 -4.90 -18.94
C ARG A 315 -9.25 -4.91 -18.82
N LYS A 316 -8.57 -3.93 -19.41
CA LYS A 316 -7.13 -3.75 -19.22
C LYS A 316 -6.88 -3.09 -17.85
N PRO A 317 -5.79 -3.42 -17.15
CA PRO A 317 -5.36 -2.63 -16.01
C PRO A 317 -5.04 -1.21 -16.46
N MET A 318 -5.34 -0.25 -15.60
CA MET A 318 -5.17 1.18 -15.86
C MET A 318 -3.83 1.69 -15.35
N THR A 319 -3.27 1.07 -14.32
CA THR A 319 -2.05 1.53 -13.62
C THR A 319 -1.09 0.38 -13.30
N ARG A 320 0.15 0.75 -13.00
CA ARG A 320 1.15 -0.07 -12.30
C ARG A 320 1.56 0.62 -11.00
N VAL A 321 1.93 -0.17 -10.00
CA VAL A 321 2.13 0.34 -8.64
C VAL A 321 3.43 -0.18 -8.06
N ALA A 322 4.19 0.68 -7.38
CA ALA A 322 5.12 0.22 -6.37
C ALA A 322 4.91 0.92 -5.04
N ILE A 323 5.28 0.24 -3.96
CA ILE A 323 5.18 0.80 -2.61
C ILE A 323 6.52 0.71 -1.87
N THR A 324 6.74 1.66 -0.97
CA THR A 324 7.72 1.61 0.13
C THR A 324 7.00 1.95 1.43
N GLU A 325 7.62 1.67 2.56
CA GLU A 325 7.17 2.15 3.87
C GLU A 325 7.79 3.52 4.20
N THR A 326 7.18 4.27 5.13
CA THR A 326 7.80 5.37 5.87
C THR A 326 9.02 4.85 6.62
N ILE A 327 10.21 5.25 6.18
CA ILE A 327 11.51 4.83 6.71
C ILE A 327 12.51 6.02 6.72
N PRO A 328 13.59 5.96 7.52
CA PRO A 328 14.67 6.92 7.47
C PRO A 328 15.26 7.06 6.06
N ILE A 329 15.73 8.25 5.72
CA ILE A 329 16.39 8.53 4.44
C ILE A 329 17.59 7.59 4.24
N GLU A 330 18.37 7.34 5.30
CA GLU A 330 19.56 6.49 5.22
C GLU A 330 19.20 5.05 4.91
N GLU A 331 18.15 4.51 5.53
CA GLU A 331 17.64 3.17 5.23
C GLU A 331 17.15 3.11 3.78
N PHE A 332 16.36 4.09 3.33
CA PHE A 332 15.88 4.19 1.95
C PHE A 332 17.04 4.21 0.94
N VAL A 333 18.03 5.08 1.13
CA VAL A 333 19.22 5.13 0.27
C VAL A 333 19.97 3.80 0.32
N GLN A 334 20.16 3.23 1.51
CA GLN A 334 20.92 1.99 1.66
C GLN A 334 20.26 0.81 0.94
N CYS A 335 18.93 0.65 1.06
CA CYS A 335 18.22 -0.51 0.51
C CYS A 335 17.78 -0.32 -0.95
N CYS A 336 17.64 0.92 -1.43
CA CYS A 336 17.18 1.23 -2.79
C CYS A 336 18.29 1.70 -3.74
N ASN A 337 19.41 2.24 -3.25
CA ASN A 337 20.54 2.59 -4.12
C ASN A 337 21.40 1.36 -4.42
N VAL A 338 20.81 0.43 -5.18
CA VAL A 338 21.39 -0.86 -5.53
C VAL A 338 21.69 -0.94 -7.02
N ASP A 339 22.38 -2.01 -7.42
CA ASP A 339 22.41 -2.45 -8.81
C ASP A 339 21.18 -3.33 -9.04
N TYR A 340 20.14 -2.75 -9.65
CA TYR A 340 18.89 -3.45 -9.92
C TYR A 340 19.08 -4.59 -10.92
N ALA A 341 20.01 -4.46 -11.88
CA ALA A 341 20.28 -5.53 -12.84
C ALA A 341 20.91 -6.74 -12.15
N ALA A 342 21.88 -6.53 -11.26
CA ALA A 342 22.51 -7.59 -10.48
C ALA A 342 21.51 -8.28 -9.53
N MET A 343 20.62 -7.51 -8.87
CA MET A 343 19.56 -8.06 -8.03
C MET A 343 18.59 -8.93 -8.84
N ARG A 344 18.07 -8.41 -9.96
CA ARG A 344 17.19 -9.16 -10.89
C ARG A 344 17.84 -10.46 -11.37
N ALA A 345 19.13 -10.43 -11.71
CA ALA A 345 19.86 -11.61 -12.15
C ALA A 345 19.97 -12.68 -11.05
N ARG A 346 20.22 -12.28 -9.80
CA ARG A 346 20.23 -13.17 -8.64
C ARG A 346 18.86 -13.80 -8.39
N ASP A 347 17.81 -13.00 -8.45
CA ASP A 347 16.44 -13.45 -8.24
C ASP A 347 16.01 -14.43 -9.35
N ILE A 348 16.43 -14.21 -10.59
CA ILE A 348 16.22 -15.15 -11.69
C ILE A 348 16.89 -16.50 -11.42
N LYS A 349 18.10 -16.52 -10.86
CA LYS A 349 18.80 -17.78 -10.55
C LYS A 349 18.02 -18.59 -9.51
N ILE A 350 17.59 -17.96 -8.42
CA ILE A 350 16.80 -18.62 -7.37
C ILE A 350 15.45 -19.07 -7.92
N LYS A 351 14.74 -18.21 -8.66
CA LYS A 351 13.47 -18.56 -9.32
C LYS A 351 13.60 -19.80 -10.21
N LYS A 352 14.63 -19.89 -11.05
CA LYS A 352 14.86 -21.05 -11.91
C LYS A 352 15.04 -22.35 -11.12
N ILE A 353 15.66 -22.31 -9.94
CA ILE A 353 15.81 -23.48 -9.05
C ILE A 353 14.44 -23.89 -8.48
N LEU A 354 13.68 -22.93 -7.95
CA LEU A 354 12.34 -23.18 -7.41
C LEU A 354 11.37 -23.70 -8.49
N GLU A 355 11.44 -23.16 -9.70
CA GLU A 355 10.65 -23.60 -10.86
C GLU A 355 10.98 -25.02 -11.35
N LYS A 356 12.11 -25.60 -10.95
CA LYS A 356 12.43 -27.02 -11.16
C LYS A 356 12.12 -27.90 -9.94
N SER A 357 11.98 -27.30 -8.77
CA SER A 357 11.77 -27.99 -7.49
C SER A 357 10.31 -28.39 -7.28
N THR A 358 10.07 -29.44 -6.51
CA THR A 358 8.72 -29.87 -6.11
C THR A 358 8.46 -29.60 -4.63
N ARG A 359 9.51 -29.55 -3.82
CA ARG A 359 9.44 -29.16 -2.41
C ARG A 359 10.74 -28.49 -1.96
N LEU A 360 10.65 -27.75 -0.86
CA LEU A 360 11.78 -27.30 -0.07
C LEU A 360 11.79 -28.03 1.27
N VAL A 361 12.99 -28.37 1.75
CA VAL A 361 13.24 -28.77 3.13
C VAL A 361 14.03 -27.66 3.79
N VAL A 362 13.49 -27.08 4.86
CA VAL A 362 14.07 -25.97 5.61
C VAL A 362 14.39 -26.48 7.01
N GLU A 363 15.66 -26.50 7.38
CA GLU A 363 16.14 -27.06 8.64
C GLU A 363 17.10 -26.08 9.31
N GLY A 364 16.75 -25.62 10.50
CA GLY A 364 17.61 -24.82 11.37
C GLY A 364 18.16 -25.62 12.54
N LYS A 365 19.21 -25.09 13.16
CA LYS A 365 19.78 -25.66 14.39
C LYS A 365 18.80 -25.52 15.54
N CYS A 366 18.65 -26.58 16.35
CA CYS A 366 17.80 -26.54 17.52
C CYS A 366 18.51 -25.86 18.69
N GLU A 367 17.88 -24.83 19.25
CA GLU A 367 18.35 -24.11 20.41
C GLU A 367 17.22 -24.07 21.45
N LYS A 368 17.51 -24.52 22.68
CA LYS A 368 16.52 -24.58 23.78
C LYS A 368 15.22 -25.30 23.41
N GLY A 369 15.32 -26.38 22.64
CA GLY A 369 14.19 -27.19 22.17
C GLY A 369 13.36 -26.57 21.04
N LEU A 370 13.77 -25.41 20.50
CA LEU A 370 13.12 -24.76 19.37
C LEU A 370 14.03 -24.80 18.13
N CYS A 371 13.50 -25.24 17.00
CA CYS A 371 14.14 -25.09 15.69
C CYS A 371 13.09 -24.85 14.61
N THR A 372 13.47 -24.07 13.59
CA THR A 372 12.72 -24.00 12.34
C THR A 372 12.92 -25.32 11.59
N ARG A 373 11.83 -26.05 11.33
CA ARG A 373 11.80 -27.27 10.52
C ARG A 373 10.55 -27.25 9.66
N LEU A 374 10.70 -27.05 8.36
CA LEU A 374 9.58 -26.95 7.43
C LEU A 374 9.78 -27.85 6.22
N VAL A 375 8.67 -28.41 5.76
CA VAL A 375 8.54 -28.95 4.41
C VAL A 375 7.57 -28.04 3.66
N VAL A 376 8.04 -27.41 2.58
CA VAL A 376 7.26 -26.47 1.77
C VAL A 376 7.00 -27.10 0.40
N ASP A 377 5.75 -27.40 0.09
CA ASP A 377 5.34 -28.05 -1.15
C ASP A 377 5.04 -26.98 -2.23
N LEU A 378 5.74 -27.09 -3.37
CA LEU A 378 5.54 -26.24 -4.54
C LEU A 378 4.54 -26.86 -5.53
N GLY A 379 4.15 -28.11 -5.36
CA GLY A 379 3.32 -28.86 -6.28
C GLY A 379 4.06 -29.35 -7.53
N LYS A 380 3.31 -30.01 -8.42
CA LYS A 380 3.83 -30.62 -9.67
C LYS A 380 2.88 -30.35 -10.84
N GLY A 381 3.43 -30.34 -12.06
CA GLY A 381 2.66 -30.16 -13.30
C GLY A 381 1.76 -28.93 -13.29
N LYS A 382 0.50 -29.09 -13.71
CA LYS A 382 -0.51 -28.01 -13.72
C LYS A 382 -0.88 -27.48 -12.33
N ARG A 383 -0.56 -28.22 -11.26
CA ARG A 383 -0.81 -27.82 -9.86
C ARG A 383 0.42 -27.21 -9.20
N LYS A 384 1.48 -26.92 -9.95
CA LYS A 384 2.66 -26.24 -9.41
C LYS A 384 2.34 -24.77 -9.13
N CYS A 385 2.86 -24.24 -8.02
CA CYS A 385 2.74 -22.82 -7.70
C CYS A 385 3.49 -21.95 -8.73
N PHE A 386 3.08 -20.69 -8.83
CA PHE A 386 3.78 -19.70 -9.61
C PHE A 386 4.83 -19.00 -8.74
N VAL A 387 6.10 -19.21 -9.07
CA VAL A 387 7.22 -18.53 -8.40
C VAL A 387 7.33 -17.12 -8.97
N GLN A 388 7.40 -16.11 -8.11
CA GLN A 388 7.47 -14.70 -8.45
C GLN A 388 8.76 -14.09 -7.91
N ARG A 389 9.01 -12.84 -8.31
CA ARG A 389 10.13 -12.04 -7.83
C ARG A 389 9.56 -10.68 -7.43
N SER A 390 10.08 -10.11 -6.35
CA SER A 390 9.96 -8.68 -6.05
C SER A 390 11.34 -8.10 -6.26
N ASP A 391 11.61 -7.54 -7.43
CA ASP A 391 12.93 -7.04 -7.82
C ASP A 391 12.87 -5.56 -8.28
N SER A 392 11.82 -4.89 -7.82
CA SER A 392 11.44 -3.50 -8.14
C SER A 392 11.25 -3.25 -9.64
N ASP A 393 10.83 -4.24 -10.42
CA ASP A 393 10.57 -4.06 -11.86
C ASP A 393 9.10 -3.71 -12.13
N VAL A 394 8.83 -2.40 -12.12
CA VAL A 394 7.52 -1.82 -12.49
C VAL A 394 7.62 -1.01 -13.79
N ARG A 395 8.45 -1.45 -14.74
CA ARG A 395 8.68 -0.72 -16.00
C ARG A 395 7.51 -0.79 -16.97
N ARG A 396 6.66 -1.81 -16.84
CA ARG A 396 5.54 -2.08 -17.76
C ARG A 396 4.22 -2.00 -17.02
N LYS A 397 3.20 -1.44 -17.67
CA LYS A 397 1.84 -1.42 -17.13
C LYS A 397 1.29 -2.84 -17.01
N ILE A 398 1.47 -3.67 -18.04
CA ILE A 398 1.06 -5.08 -18.03
C ILE A 398 2.20 -5.96 -17.50
N ASP A 399 1.87 -6.86 -16.59
CA ASP A 399 2.77 -7.93 -16.17
C ASP A 399 2.98 -8.92 -17.33
N ALA A 400 4.17 -8.85 -17.93
CA ALA A 400 4.52 -9.66 -19.09
C ALA A 400 4.68 -11.15 -18.74
N GLU A 401 5.08 -11.49 -17.52
CA GLU A 401 5.28 -12.87 -17.11
C GLU A 401 3.93 -13.56 -16.90
N VAL A 402 3.01 -12.88 -16.21
CA VAL A 402 1.63 -13.33 -16.05
C VAL A 402 0.93 -13.45 -17.40
N PHE A 403 1.05 -12.45 -18.27
CA PHE A 403 0.44 -12.49 -19.60
C PHE A 403 0.96 -13.66 -20.42
N LYS A 404 2.28 -13.87 -20.46
CA LYS A 404 2.89 -15.00 -21.18
C LYS A 404 2.43 -16.35 -20.63
N ARG A 405 2.30 -16.47 -19.31
CA ARG A 405 1.99 -17.75 -18.64
C ARG A 405 0.51 -18.11 -18.66
N PHE A 406 -0.37 -17.12 -18.50
CA PHE A 406 -1.80 -17.35 -18.26
C PHE A 406 -2.71 -16.67 -19.30
N GLY A 407 -2.18 -15.81 -20.18
CA GLY A 407 -2.99 -15.04 -21.13
C GLY A 407 -3.81 -13.93 -20.48
N ILE A 408 -3.45 -13.51 -19.26
CA ILE A 408 -4.23 -12.58 -18.44
C ILE A 408 -3.59 -11.19 -18.42
N LEU A 409 -4.43 -10.17 -18.56
CA LEU A 409 -4.02 -8.77 -18.47
C LEU A 409 -4.14 -8.29 -17.02
N SER A 410 -3.00 -8.26 -16.33
CA SER A 410 -2.85 -7.72 -14.98
C SER A 410 -1.86 -6.57 -14.94
N GLY A 411 -2.09 -5.63 -14.02
CA GLY A 411 -1.17 -4.52 -13.79
C GLY A 411 0.05 -4.99 -13.00
N MET A 412 1.20 -4.37 -13.25
CA MET A 412 2.42 -4.67 -12.51
C MET A 412 2.39 -4.07 -11.10
N TYR A 413 2.80 -4.87 -10.11
CA TYR A 413 2.94 -4.49 -8.71
C TYR A 413 4.30 -4.94 -8.18
N ASP A 414 4.99 -4.08 -7.44
CA ASP A 414 6.23 -4.46 -6.76
C ASP A 414 6.51 -3.62 -5.51
N ASN A 415 7.49 -4.04 -4.71
CA ASN A 415 8.00 -3.28 -3.58
C ASN A 415 9.30 -2.55 -3.97
N ILE A 416 9.54 -1.42 -3.32
CA ILE A 416 10.80 -0.67 -3.34
C ILE A 416 11.15 -0.40 -1.87
N PRO A 417 12.22 -0.98 -1.31
CA PRO A 417 13.18 -1.86 -1.95
C PRO A 417 12.57 -3.19 -2.41
N GLY A 418 13.17 -3.79 -3.43
CA GLY A 418 12.98 -5.18 -3.81
C GLY A 418 14.12 -6.05 -3.29
N GLY A 419 14.15 -7.30 -3.75
CA GLY A 419 15.15 -8.32 -3.49
C GLY A 419 14.55 -9.52 -2.78
N GLU A 420 13.63 -10.22 -3.44
CA GLU A 420 13.15 -11.53 -2.98
C GLU A 420 12.63 -12.41 -4.13
N VAL A 421 12.56 -13.71 -3.85
CA VAL A 421 11.86 -14.69 -4.69
C VAL A 421 10.86 -15.44 -3.84
N PHE A 422 9.60 -15.44 -4.27
CA PHE A 422 8.50 -15.89 -3.43
C PHE A 422 7.45 -16.69 -4.19
N PHE A 423 6.57 -17.37 -3.45
CA PHE A 423 5.41 -18.06 -3.99
C PHE A 423 4.38 -18.36 -2.89
N THR A 424 3.12 -18.57 -3.27
CA THR A 424 2.12 -19.14 -2.36
C THR A 424 2.30 -20.66 -2.28
N PRO A 425 2.66 -21.24 -1.13
CA PRO A 425 2.90 -22.67 -1.01
C PRO A 425 1.61 -23.47 -1.24
N LYS A 426 1.71 -24.64 -1.88
CA LYS A 426 0.56 -25.55 -1.99
C LYS A 426 0.23 -26.18 -0.65
N LYS A 427 1.26 -26.54 0.11
CA LYS A 427 1.21 -26.98 1.50
C LYS A 427 2.51 -26.57 2.20
N ILE A 428 2.45 -26.38 3.49
CA ILE A 428 3.57 -26.18 4.38
C ILE A 428 3.28 -26.94 5.69
N SER A 429 4.28 -27.64 6.20
CA SER A 429 4.16 -28.39 7.45
C SER A 429 5.41 -28.25 8.30
N GLY A 430 5.23 -28.22 9.61
CA GLY A 430 6.30 -28.14 10.59
C GLY A 430 6.23 -26.87 11.42
N THR A 431 7.38 -26.40 11.91
CA THR A 431 7.48 -25.27 12.85
C THR A 431 8.42 -24.21 12.30
N ALA A 432 8.05 -22.93 12.42
CA ALA A 432 8.94 -21.80 12.10
C ALA A 432 9.09 -20.86 13.30
N ILE A 433 10.27 -20.24 13.40
CA ILE A 433 10.62 -19.30 14.46
C ILE A 433 10.89 -17.93 13.84
N GLY A 434 9.95 -17.00 14.02
CA GLY A 434 10.13 -15.59 13.68
C GLY A 434 10.83 -14.84 14.81
N ASP A 435 11.95 -14.20 14.49
CA ASP A 435 12.88 -13.59 15.45
C ASP A 435 13.49 -12.26 14.98
N VAL A 436 12.82 -11.62 14.01
CA VAL A 436 13.22 -10.31 13.47
C VAL A 436 12.07 -9.30 13.59
N VAL A 437 11.06 -9.38 12.71
CA VAL A 437 9.90 -8.48 12.67
C VAL A 437 8.68 -9.28 12.21
N ILE A 438 7.49 -8.92 12.70
CA ILE A 438 6.20 -9.29 12.11
C ILE A 438 5.40 -8.03 11.76
N ASN A 439 4.72 -8.02 10.61
CA ASN A 439 3.75 -6.99 10.26
C ASN A 439 2.32 -7.49 10.43
N ILE A 440 1.50 -6.79 11.21
CA ILE A 440 0.09 -7.14 11.43
C ILE A 440 -0.80 -5.97 10.98
N ASP A 441 -0.86 -4.94 11.80
CA ASP A 441 -1.30 -3.57 11.49
C ASP A 441 -0.10 -2.64 11.23
N ARG A 442 1.03 -2.98 11.87
CA ARG A 442 2.33 -2.33 11.73
C ARG A 442 3.45 -3.34 11.97
N SER A 443 4.69 -2.90 11.78
CA SER A 443 5.88 -3.67 12.12
C SER A 443 6.07 -3.71 13.64
N TYR A 444 6.18 -4.93 14.16
CA TYR A 444 6.61 -5.19 15.52
C TYR A 444 7.94 -5.92 15.48
N VAL A 445 8.95 -5.38 16.17
CA VAL A 445 10.23 -6.05 16.38
C VAL A 445 10.00 -7.25 17.29
N LEU A 446 10.50 -8.41 16.88
CA LEU A 446 10.42 -9.65 17.64
C LEU A 446 11.67 -9.84 18.49
N ASN A 447 11.47 -10.33 19.71
CA ASN A 447 12.56 -10.63 20.62
C ASN A 447 13.08 -12.06 20.36
N GLU A 448 14.37 -12.21 20.05
CA GLU A 448 15.00 -13.52 19.83
C GLU A 448 14.90 -14.48 21.05
N LYS A 449 14.81 -13.94 22.27
CA LYS A 449 14.61 -14.72 23.51
C LYS A 449 13.16 -15.14 23.73
N ARG A 450 12.22 -14.44 23.10
CA ARG A 450 10.77 -14.69 23.16
C ARG A 450 10.16 -14.66 21.75
N PRO A 451 10.63 -15.54 20.84
CA PRO A 451 10.29 -15.44 19.44
C PRO A 451 8.82 -15.79 19.19
N LEU A 452 8.35 -15.42 18.02
CA LEU A 452 7.11 -15.94 17.46
C LEU A 452 7.36 -17.37 16.98
N VAL A 453 6.63 -18.34 17.52
CA VAL A 453 6.69 -19.74 17.09
C VAL A 453 5.35 -20.14 16.50
N LEU A 454 5.39 -20.54 15.23
CA LEU A 454 4.22 -20.93 14.46
C LEU A 454 4.31 -22.40 14.07
N LYS A 455 3.20 -23.11 14.19
CA LYS A 455 3.01 -24.46 13.63
C LYS A 455 2.23 -24.35 12.35
N PHE A 456 2.68 -25.07 11.34
CA PHE A 456 2.05 -25.18 10.04
C PHE A 456 1.53 -26.60 9.82
N SER A 457 0.29 -26.69 9.35
CA SER A 457 -0.40 -27.96 9.10
C SER A 457 -1.17 -27.86 7.79
N GLY A 458 -0.53 -28.28 6.70
CA GLY A 458 -1.13 -28.23 5.37
C GLY A 458 -1.17 -26.80 4.82
N LYS A 459 -2.32 -26.14 4.86
CA LYS A 459 -2.44 -24.73 4.44
C LYS A 459 -2.66 -23.77 5.60
N ASN A 460 -2.79 -24.30 6.81
CA ASN A 460 -3.17 -23.53 7.98
C ASN A 460 -1.98 -23.29 8.89
N TRP A 461 -2.10 -22.27 9.73
CA TRP A 461 -1.14 -21.91 10.76
C TRP A 461 -1.78 -21.84 12.14
N GLU A 462 -0.96 -22.02 13.18
CA GLU A 462 -1.32 -21.91 14.59
C GLU A 462 -0.17 -21.24 15.37
N ILE A 463 -0.49 -20.37 16.33
CA ILE A 463 0.49 -19.75 17.21
C ILE A 463 0.77 -20.67 18.39
N LEU A 464 1.98 -21.23 18.45
CA LEU A 464 2.46 -21.97 19.61
C LEU A 464 3.00 -21.02 20.68
N ARG A 465 3.73 -19.99 20.26
CA ARG A 465 4.34 -19.00 21.18
C ARG A 465 4.37 -17.62 20.52
N ALA A 466 4.04 -16.59 21.28
CA ALA A 466 4.17 -15.19 20.89
C ALA A 466 4.08 -14.32 22.14
N GLU A 467 4.65 -13.11 22.09
CA GLU A 467 4.45 -12.13 23.15
C GLU A 467 2.97 -11.71 23.27
N PRO A 468 2.49 -11.33 24.48
CA PRO A 468 1.09 -10.97 24.70
C PRO A 468 0.58 -9.87 23.77
N LEU A 469 1.41 -8.85 23.50
CA LEU A 469 1.07 -7.77 22.58
C LEU A 469 0.77 -8.29 21.17
N ILE A 470 1.63 -9.16 20.64
CA ILE A 470 1.47 -9.76 19.30
C ILE A 470 0.20 -10.60 19.24
N LYS A 471 -0.07 -11.44 20.24
CA LYS A 471 -1.32 -12.25 20.31
C LYS A 471 -2.56 -11.36 20.31
N ARG A 472 -2.54 -10.28 21.10
CA ARG A 472 -3.65 -9.32 21.18
C ARG A 472 -3.90 -8.67 19.82
N ARG A 473 -2.84 -8.19 19.16
CA ARG A 473 -2.95 -7.53 17.84
C ARG A 473 -3.45 -8.46 16.75
N ILE A 474 -2.96 -9.70 16.70
CA ILE A 474 -3.49 -10.72 15.78
C ILE A 474 -4.99 -10.94 16.02
N LYS A 475 -5.42 -11.08 17.28
CA LYS A 475 -6.83 -11.27 17.61
C LYS A 475 -7.71 -10.09 17.17
N GLU A 476 -7.24 -8.86 17.38
CA GLU A 476 -7.92 -7.63 16.94
C GLU A 476 -8.11 -7.60 15.42
N GLU A 477 -7.03 -7.78 14.65
CA GLU A 477 -7.10 -7.72 13.20
C GLU A 477 -7.90 -8.90 12.58
N LEU A 478 -7.80 -10.12 13.14
CA LEU A 478 -8.68 -11.22 12.71
C LEU A 478 -10.16 -10.89 12.97
N SER A 479 -10.48 -10.20 14.07
CA SER A 479 -11.85 -9.77 14.36
C SER A 479 -12.35 -8.78 13.31
N ASP A 480 -11.54 -7.79 12.97
CA ASP A 480 -11.89 -6.76 11.98
C ASP A 480 -12.02 -7.34 10.57
N ALA A 481 -11.11 -8.23 10.16
CA ALA A 481 -11.21 -8.95 8.90
C ALA A 481 -12.52 -9.78 8.81
N ARG A 482 -12.92 -10.49 9.88
CA ARG A 482 -14.19 -11.23 9.91
C ARG A 482 -15.40 -10.32 9.79
N LYS A 483 -15.41 -9.19 10.51
CA LYS A 483 -16.50 -8.20 10.41
C LYS A 483 -16.62 -7.68 8.99
N LEU A 484 -15.50 -7.42 8.32
CA LEU A 484 -15.48 -6.92 6.95
C LEU A 484 -15.98 -7.97 5.94
N ILE A 485 -15.57 -9.24 6.07
CA ILE A 485 -16.12 -10.35 5.25
C ILE A 485 -17.64 -10.44 5.41
N LYS A 486 -18.15 -10.37 6.65
CA LYS A 486 -19.59 -10.39 6.93
C LYS A 486 -20.32 -9.21 6.28
N LYS A 487 -19.72 -8.01 6.27
CA LYS A 487 -20.30 -6.83 5.60
C LYS A 487 -20.39 -7.02 4.09
N TYR A 488 -19.32 -7.49 3.45
CA TYR A 488 -19.34 -7.76 2.00
C TYR A 488 -20.40 -8.81 1.63
N GLU A 489 -20.54 -9.85 2.44
CA GLU A 489 -21.56 -10.89 2.27
C GLU A 489 -22.98 -10.35 2.43
N LYS A 490 -23.25 -9.63 3.53
CA LYS A 490 -24.56 -9.03 3.83
C LYS A 490 -25.00 -8.09 2.71
N ASN A 491 -24.09 -7.23 2.25
CA ASN A 491 -24.40 -6.20 1.26
C ASN A 491 -24.40 -6.74 -0.18
N LYS A 492 -23.95 -7.99 -0.39
CA LYS A 492 -23.77 -8.61 -1.71
C LYS A 492 -22.85 -7.77 -2.62
N SER A 493 -21.90 -7.05 -2.02
CA SER A 493 -20.94 -6.18 -2.71
C SER A 493 -19.71 -6.93 -3.23
N LEU A 494 -19.61 -8.23 -2.96
CA LEU A 494 -18.71 -9.17 -3.64
C LEU A 494 -19.46 -10.46 -4.01
N PRO A 495 -19.03 -11.19 -5.06
CA PRO A 495 -19.63 -12.47 -5.43
C PRO A 495 -19.47 -13.50 -4.30
N LYS A 496 -20.49 -14.37 -4.13
CA LYS A 496 -20.50 -15.42 -3.10
C LYS A 496 -19.25 -16.31 -3.14
N LYS A 497 -18.75 -16.62 -4.34
CA LYS A 497 -17.51 -17.40 -4.53
C LYS A 497 -16.30 -16.73 -3.87
N ILE A 498 -16.14 -15.42 -4.04
CA ILE A 498 -15.01 -14.66 -3.46
C ILE A 498 -15.13 -14.61 -1.94
N ILE A 499 -16.35 -14.42 -1.42
CA ILE A 499 -16.60 -14.51 0.03
C ILE A 499 -16.23 -15.90 0.58
N ALA A 500 -16.62 -16.97 -0.12
CA ALA A 500 -16.27 -18.33 0.26
C ALA A 500 -14.75 -18.54 0.23
N THR A 501 -14.05 -18.01 -0.77
CA THR A 501 -12.58 -18.00 -0.85
C THR A 501 -11.97 -17.32 0.37
N TYR A 502 -12.44 -16.12 0.75
CA TYR A 502 -11.94 -15.40 1.94
C TYR A 502 -12.13 -16.17 3.24
N LYS A 503 -13.28 -16.85 3.41
CA LYS A 503 -13.58 -17.67 4.59
C LYS A 503 -12.72 -18.93 4.62
N LYS A 504 -12.58 -19.62 3.48
CA LYS A 504 -11.80 -20.86 3.36
C LYS A 504 -10.33 -20.65 3.67
N ASN A 505 -9.75 -19.54 3.20
CA ASN A 505 -8.33 -19.22 3.39
C ASN A 505 -8.09 -18.29 4.58
N PHE A 506 -9.06 -18.16 5.50
CA PHE A 506 -8.95 -17.19 6.59
C PHE A 506 -7.78 -17.46 7.54
N PHE A 507 -7.26 -18.67 7.61
CA PHE A 507 -6.02 -19.02 8.30
C PHE A 507 -4.97 -19.59 7.34
N GLY A 508 -5.06 -19.21 6.06
CA GLY A 508 -4.15 -19.66 5.02
C GLY A 508 -2.72 -19.18 5.24
N VAL A 509 -1.77 -19.84 4.58
CA VAL A 509 -0.40 -19.32 4.40
C VAL A 509 -0.34 -18.68 3.02
N GLY A 510 0.00 -17.39 3.00
CA GLY A 510 -0.01 -16.57 1.81
C GLY A 510 1.27 -16.69 0.99
N GLU A 511 2.40 -16.86 1.67
CA GLU A 511 3.71 -16.74 1.03
C GLU A 511 4.80 -17.52 1.77
N PHE A 512 5.74 -18.03 0.99
CA PHE A 512 7.09 -18.36 1.44
C PHE A 512 8.08 -17.66 0.50
N ALA A 513 9.09 -17.01 1.07
CA ALA A 513 10.02 -16.19 0.31
C ALA A 513 11.47 -16.35 0.76
N ILE A 514 12.38 -16.17 -0.21
CA ILE A 514 13.82 -16.15 -0.01
C ILE A 514 14.34 -14.77 -0.38
N ASN A 515 14.97 -14.09 0.58
CA ASN A 515 15.32 -12.69 0.49
C ASN A 515 16.75 -12.53 -0.05
N THR A 516 17.01 -11.49 -0.85
CA THR A 516 18.20 -11.41 -1.72
C THR A 516 18.86 -10.03 -1.79
N ASN A 517 18.27 -8.97 -1.21
CA ASN A 517 18.87 -7.63 -1.22
C ASN A 517 20.10 -7.55 -0.31
N THR A 518 21.28 -7.50 -0.92
CA THR A 518 22.57 -7.50 -0.22
C THR A 518 22.95 -6.15 0.40
N LYS A 519 22.19 -5.08 0.11
CA LYS A 519 22.44 -3.74 0.66
C LYS A 519 21.49 -3.39 1.80
N ALA A 520 20.31 -4.00 1.87
CA ALA A 520 19.47 -3.94 3.05
C ALA A 520 20.25 -4.40 4.30
N LYS A 521 19.84 -3.91 5.48
CA LYS A 521 20.37 -4.34 6.78
C LYS A 521 19.22 -4.59 7.76
N LEU A 522 19.55 -5.29 8.84
CA LEU A 522 18.60 -5.53 9.92
C LEU A 522 18.12 -4.20 10.49
N SER A 523 16.81 -3.98 10.46
CA SER A 523 16.16 -2.76 10.95
C SER A 523 14.86 -3.09 11.70
N ARG A 524 14.07 -2.09 12.04
CA ARG A 524 12.72 -2.28 12.62
C ARG A 524 11.60 -2.35 11.58
N TYR A 525 11.90 -2.04 10.32
CA TYR A 525 10.90 -1.89 9.26
C TYR A 525 10.75 -3.19 8.50
N LEU A 526 9.51 -3.66 8.32
CA LEU A 526 9.27 -4.93 7.62
C LEU A 526 9.81 -4.84 6.20
N ILE A 527 9.48 -3.77 5.46
CA ILE A 527 9.81 -3.61 4.03
C ILE A 527 11.32 -3.76 3.75
N VAL A 528 12.18 -3.47 4.73
CA VAL A 528 13.63 -3.65 4.60
C VAL A 528 14.03 -5.08 4.97
N ASN A 529 13.54 -5.60 6.10
CA ASN A 529 13.90 -6.92 6.60
C ASN A 529 13.41 -8.07 5.72
N GLU A 530 12.22 -7.93 5.11
CA GLU A 530 11.66 -8.92 4.18
C GLU A 530 12.44 -9.00 2.86
N LYS A 531 13.31 -8.02 2.57
CA LYS A 531 14.19 -8.05 1.39
C LYS A 531 15.64 -8.38 1.74
N LEU A 532 16.03 -8.28 3.02
CA LEU A 532 17.39 -8.49 3.49
C LEU A 532 17.96 -9.85 3.07
N ALA A 533 19.05 -9.85 2.31
CA ALA A 533 19.71 -11.07 1.86
C ALA A 533 20.05 -12.01 3.02
N LYS A 534 19.98 -13.32 2.76
CA LYS A 534 20.17 -14.36 3.77
C LYS A 534 19.10 -14.29 4.86
N MET A 535 17.88 -13.88 4.53
CA MET A 535 16.71 -14.05 5.38
C MET A 535 15.66 -14.83 4.59
N ILE A 536 14.67 -15.35 5.30
CA ILE A 536 13.40 -15.79 4.69
C ILE A 536 12.26 -15.10 5.43
N HIS A 537 11.12 -15.03 4.78
CA HIS A 537 9.90 -14.65 5.46
C HIS A 537 8.73 -15.53 4.98
N ILE A 538 7.69 -15.57 5.80
CA ILE A 538 6.47 -16.33 5.55
C ILE A 538 5.29 -15.42 5.84
N ALA A 539 4.36 -15.33 4.90
CA ALA A 539 3.14 -14.54 5.07
C ALA A 539 1.98 -15.41 5.58
N LEU A 540 1.26 -14.90 6.57
CA LEU A 540 -0.01 -15.45 7.03
C LEU A 540 -1.17 -14.73 6.34
N GLY A 541 -2.23 -15.46 5.99
CA GLY A 541 -3.43 -14.94 5.37
C GLY A 541 -3.43 -15.07 3.84
N SER A 542 -3.62 -13.95 3.15
CA SER A 542 -3.92 -13.91 1.72
C SER A 542 -2.70 -14.32 0.90
N GLY A 543 -2.87 -15.27 -0.02
CA GLY A 543 -1.82 -15.63 -0.97
C GLY A 543 -1.88 -14.86 -2.29
N PHE A 544 -0.75 -14.87 -2.98
CA PHE A 544 -0.54 -14.36 -4.33
C PHE A 544 -0.84 -15.41 -5.40
N GLU A 545 -1.96 -16.13 -5.25
CA GLU A 545 -2.54 -16.98 -6.29
C GLU A 545 -4.08 -16.87 -6.33
N PRO A 546 -4.72 -17.14 -7.47
CA PRO A 546 -6.17 -17.16 -7.56
C PRO A 546 -6.76 -18.21 -6.62
N GLY A 547 -7.76 -17.79 -5.83
CA GLY A 547 -8.44 -18.68 -4.89
C GLY A 547 -7.69 -18.92 -3.57
N THR A 548 -6.60 -18.20 -3.28
CA THR A 548 -5.86 -18.25 -2.00
C THR A 548 -6.07 -17.00 -1.14
N GLN A 549 -7.03 -16.15 -1.49
CA GLN A 549 -7.15 -14.81 -0.94
C GLN A 549 -7.91 -14.75 0.39
N THR A 550 -7.58 -13.76 1.22
CA THR A 550 -8.40 -13.28 2.34
C THR A 550 -8.12 -11.78 2.58
N LEU A 551 -8.56 -11.19 3.70
CA LEU A 551 -8.52 -9.73 3.92
C LEU A 551 -7.30 -9.22 4.72
N TYR A 552 -6.32 -10.07 4.98
CA TYR A 552 -5.07 -9.69 5.64
C TYR A 552 -3.89 -10.48 5.04
N HIS A 553 -2.69 -9.92 5.18
CA HIS A 553 -1.43 -10.50 4.73
C HIS A 553 -0.34 -10.03 5.71
N TRP A 554 0.25 -10.97 6.44
CA TRP A 554 1.16 -10.69 7.55
C TRP A 554 2.47 -11.43 7.44
N ASP A 555 3.51 -10.72 7.09
CA ASP A 555 4.86 -11.26 6.96
C ASP A 555 5.55 -11.27 8.32
N PHE A 556 6.16 -12.41 8.64
CA PHE A 556 7.16 -12.49 9.70
C PHE A 556 8.49 -12.96 9.13
N VAL A 557 9.56 -12.31 9.58
CA VAL A 557 10.92 -12.52 9.08
C VAL A 557 11.70 -13.43 10.03
N ILE A 558 12.46 -14.34 9.44
CA ILE A 558 13.27 -15.37 10.10
C ILE A 558 14.75 -15.08 9.83
N ASN A 559 15.55 -14.97 10.90
CA ASN A 559 16.99 -14.79 10.81
C ASN A 559 17.71 -16.11 10.51
N VAL A 560 17.98 -16.33 9.22
CA VAL A 560 18.57 -17.57 8.71
C VAL A 560 20.01 -17.78 9.17
N PRO A 561 20.92 -16.77 9.15
CA PRO A 561 22.25 -16.88 9.73
C PRO A 561 22.24 -17.26 11.21
N ARG A 562 21.41 -16.57 12.02
CA ARG A 562 21.33 -16.82 13.47
C ARG A 562 20.87 -18.24 13.76
N GLN A 563 19.82 -18.70 13.07
CA GLN A 563 19.26 -20.04 13.25
C GLN A 563 20.03 -21.13 12.48
N ARG A 564 21.13 -20.78 11.79
CA ARG A 564 21.91 -21.67 10.91
C ARG A 564 21.03 -22.49 9.97
N ILE A 565 20.07 -21.84 9.32
CA ILE A 565 19.10 -22.54 8.46
C ILE A 565 19.74 -22.98 7.16
N SER A 566 19.48 -24.23 6.78
CA SER A 566 19.71 -24.80 5.46
C SER A 566 18.38 -24.95 4.70
N ILE A 567 18.35 -24.54 3.43
CA ILE A 567 17.20 -24.65 2.53
C ILE A 567 17.59 -25.48 1.32
N ARG A 568 17.03 -26.69 1.24
CA ARG A 568 17.27 -27.68 0.19
C ARG A 568 16.09 -27.70 -0.76
N ALA A 569 16.34 -27.36 -2.02
CA ALA A 569 15.39 -27.47 -3.12
C ALA A 569 15.47 -28.88 -3.73
N ILE A 570 14.35 -29.60 -3.72
CA ILE A 570 14.27 -31.00 -4.18
C ILE A 570 13.33 -31.09 -5.37
N GLY A 571 13.82 -31.60 -6.50
CA GLY A 571 13.03 -31.87 -7.71
C GLY A 571 13.32 -33.25 -8.30
N LYS A 572 12.89 -33.48 -9.56
CA LYS A 572 13.09 -34.78 -10.23
C LYS A 572 14.58 -34.98 -10.51
N GLY A 573 15.22 -35.90 -9.79
CA GLY A 573 16.63 -36.27 -9.98
C GLY A 573 17.65 -35.21 -9.53
N PHE A 574 17.24 -34.23 -8.72
CA PHE A 574 18.19 -33.27 -8.15
C PHE A 574 17.81 -32.83 -6.74
N GLU A 575 18.86 -32.50 -5.99
CA GLU A 575 18.79 -31.79 -4.72
C GLU A 575 19.83 -30.67 -4.77
N ARG A 576 19.43 -29.45 -4.42
CA ARG A 576 20.32 -28.29 -4.46
C ARG A 576 20.08 -27.39 -3.26
N PHE A 577 21.15 -26.98 -2.60
CA PHE A 577 21.07 -25.95 -1.58
C PHE A 577 20.87 -24.58 -2.24
N ILE A 578 19.90 -23.83 -1.72
CA ILE A 578 19.76 -22.39 -1.98
C ILE A 578 20.45 -21.63 -0.85
N ILE A 579 20.22 -22.06 0.39
CA ILE A 579 20.93 -21.61 1.57
C ILE A 579 21.53 -22.84 2.25
N LYS A 580 22.78 -22.77 2.72
CA LYS A 580 23.44 -23.80 3.51
C LYS A 580 24.02 -23.17 4.78
N GLU A 581 23.61 -23.67 5.94
CA GLU A 581 24.09 -23.21 7.26
C GLU A 581 24.07 -21.69 7.42
N GLY A 582 22.98 -21.04 7.01
CA GLY A 582 22.81 -19.58 7.12
C GLY A 582 23.41 -18.76 5.96
N SER A 583 24.10 -19.39 5.01
CA SER A 583 24.73 -18.71 3.88
C SER A 583 23.98 -18.97 2.57
N LEU A 584 23.71 -17.91 1.80
CA LEU A 584 23.19 -18.02 0.42
C LEU A 584 24.29 -18.58 -0.50
N VAL A 585 24.03 -19.67 -1.21
CA VAL A 585 25.05 -20.43 -1.98
C VAL A 585 24.76 -20.53 -3.49
N VAL A 586 23.96 -19.61 -4.03
CA VAL A 586 23.48 -19.60 -5.44
C VAL A 586 23.79 -18.33 -6.19
#